data_AF-A0A960IJH3-F1
#
_entry.id   AF-A0A960IJH3-F1
#
_cell.length_a   1.000
_cell.length_b   1.000
_cell.length_c   1.000
_cell.angle_alpha   90.00
_cell.angle_beta   90.00
_cell.angle_gamma   90.00
#
_symmetry.space_group_name_H-M   'P 1'
#
loop_
_entity.id
_entity.type
_entity.pdbx_description
1 polymer ?
#
loop_
_entity_poly.entity_id
_entity_poly.type
_entity_poly.pdbx_seq_one_letter_code
_entity_poly.pdbx_strand_id
1 'polypeptide(L)'
;MSGAKRSSARVVFGAASMILAMASVAAAADTPARVTPPEGASLVARLNTGVDWTSMGRMGASGGAPEAAAQAGWLERGFDLTGEDLFRISCRSCHGPNAKTIQKSLAGILGIGGATPPPGSQTPGGELGVRHRLMKGGMIMPAFAHLRGDEVDAVIAYLRAVASDKAAPTSPKVHRSAAHVGELVVKAACQICHDATPGVTRPAGESMVVPLAEMTAKDSASTFVHKVQSGFTPSPGLTPPQRMPHFDYLSVAELEAAYAYLTAYPPAPAH
;
A
#
# COMPACT_ATOMS: atom_id res chain seq x y z
N MET A 1 -98.14 -14.44 1.37
CA MET A 1 -97.68 -14.92 0.05
C MET A 1 -96.35 -14.24 -0.23
N SER A 2 -95.36 -15.05 -0.63
CA SER A 2 -94.09 -14.77 -1.34
C SER A 2 -93.43 -13.38 -1.20
N GLY A 3 -92.13 -13.25 -0.97
CA GLY A 3 -91.05 -14.21 -1.16
C GLY A 3 -89.75 -13.42 -1.36
N ALA A 4 -88.67 -13.94 -0.78
CA ALA A 4 -87.34 -13.36 -0.83
C ALA A 4 -86.74 -13.33 -2.25
N LYS A 5 -85.75 -12.46 -2.46
CA LYS A 5 -84.52 -12.82 -3.19
C LYS A 5 -83.38 -11.86 -2.86
N ARG A 6 -82.41 -12.39 -2.09
CA ARG A 6 -81.03 -11.89 -2.00
C ARG A 6 -80.34 -12.17 -3.33
N SER A 7 -79.54 -11.24 -3.85
CA SER A 7 -78.59 -11.52 -4.92
C SER A 7 -77.20 -11.06 -4.52
N SER A 8 -76.31 -12.04 -4.43
CA SER A 8 -74.90 -11.93 -4.10
C SER A 8 -74.12 -11.48 -5.34
N ALA A 9 -73.39 -10.36 -5.26
CA ALA A 9 -72.36 -10.04 -6.24
C ALA A 9 -71.01 -10.51 -5.70
N ARG A 10 -70.40 -11.41 -6.47
CA ARG A 10 -69.15 -12.11 -6.17
C ARG A 10 -67.97 -11.14 -6.23
N VAL A 11 -67.13 -11.22 -5.20
CA VAL A 11 -65.74 -10.74 -5.20
C VAL A 11 -64.96 -11.53 -6.25
N VAL A 12 -64.44 -10.85 -7.27
CA VAL A 12 -63.44 -11.40 -8.18
C VAL A 12 -62.08 -10.93 -7.70
N PHE A 13 -61.30 -11.86 -7.15
CA PHE A 13 -59.88 -11.70 -6.89
C PHE A 13 -59.14 -11.56 -8.23
N GLY A 14 -58.79 -10.33 -8.59
CA GLY A 14 -57.81 -10.04 -9.62
C GLY A 14 -56.41 -9.97 -9.02
N ALA A 15 -55.69 -11.08 -9.04
CA ALA A 15 -54.26 -11.11 -8.82
C ALA A 15 -53.56 -10.57 -10.08
N ALA A 16 -52.79 -9.49 -9.97
CA ALA A 16 -51.67 -9.23 -10.88
C ALA A 16 -50.79 -8.06 -10.37
N SER A 17 -49.55 -8.42 -10.04
CA SER A 17 -48.36 -7.63 -10.30
C SER A 17 -48.17 -6.32 -9.55
N MET A 18 -47.88 -6.46 -8.25
CA MET A 18 -47.04 -5.50 -7.54
C MET A 18 -45.61 -5.67 -8.07
N ILE A 19 -45.25 -4.92 -9.12
CA ILE A 19 -43.87 -4.82 -9.61
C ILE A 19 -43.07 -4.10 -8.53
N LEU A 20 -42.41 -4.89 -7.68
CA LEU A 20 -41.43 -4.41 -6.73
C LEU A 20 -40.22 -3.94 -7.54
N ALA A 21 -40.08 -2.63 -7.71
CA ALA A 21 -38.87 -2.02 -8.23
C ALA A 21 -37.75 -2.24 -7.18
N MET A 22 -37.10 -3.40 -7.28
CA MET A 22 -35.79 -3.64 -6.69
C MET A 22 -34.83 -2.68 -7.39
N ALA A 23 -34.66 -1.50 -6.79
CA ALA A 23 -33.55 -0.62 -7.11
C ALA A 23 -32.27 -1.39 -6.78
N SER A 24 -31.70 -2.02 -7.80
CA SER A 24 -30.35 -2.53 -7.78
C SER A 24 -29.45 -1.36 -7.43
N VAL A 25 -29.01 -1.28 -6.18
CA VAL A 25 -27.78 -0.59 -5.85
C VAL A 25 -26.70 -1.41 -6.53
N ALA A 26 -26.44 -1.09 -7.80
CA ALA A 26 -25.23 -1.51 -8.46
C ALA A 26 -24.10 -1.04 -7.56
N ALA A 27 -23.43 -1.99 -6.90
CA ALA A 27 -22.14 -1.75 -6.30
C ALA A 27 -21.34 -0.94 -7.32
N ALA A 28 -20.91 0.26 -6.92
CA ALA A 28 -19.97 1.02 -7.70
C ALA A 28 -18.81 0.07 -7.99
N ALA A 29 -18.75 -0.42 -9.23
CA ALA A 29 -17.70 -1.31 -9.65
C ALA A 29 -16.42 -0.51 -9.51
N ASP A 30 -15.64 -0.92 -8.50
CA ASP A 30 -14.30 -0.45 -8.21
C ASP A 30 -13.53 -0.49 -9.53
N THR A 31 -13.33 0.69 -10.14
CA THR A 31 -12.48 0.76 -11.33
C THR A 31 -11.11 0.31 -10.84
N PRO A 32 -10.53 -0.78 -11.37
CA PRO A 32 -9.26 -1.27 -10.87
C PRO A 32 -8.29 -0.11 -10.89
N ALA A 33 -7.74 0.26 -9.73
CA ALA A 33 -6.74 1.31 -9.68
C ALA A 33 -5.69 0.97 -10.73
N ARG A 34 -5.50 1.89 -11.66
CA ARG A 34 -4.65 1.68 -12.82
C ARG A 34 -3.21 1.63 -12.30
N VAL A 35 -2.49 0.56 -12.64
CA VAL A 35 -1.05 0.52 -12.41
C VAL A 35 -0.41 1.67 -13.18
N THR A 36 0.35 2.51 -12.48
CA THR A 36 0.95 3.72 -13.07
C THR A 36 2.46 3.68 -12.89
N PRO A 37 3.24 4.24 -13.83
CA PRO A 37 4.71 4.28 -13.70
C PRO A 37 5.13 5.03 -12.42
N PRO A 38 6.33 4.75 -11.89
CA PRO A 38 6.91 5.57 -10.84
C PRO A 38 7.35 6.90 -11.45
N GLU A 39 7.00 8.01 -10.80
CA GLU A 39 7.24 9.36 -11.31
C GLU A 39 8.01 10.23 -10.31
N GLY A 40 8.76 11.19 -10.85
CA GLY A 40 9.34 12.30 -10.10
C GLY A 40 10.50 11.95 -9.16
N ALA A 41 10.75 12.88 -8.25
CA ALA A 41 11.82 12.79 -7.27
C ALA A 41 11.50 11.85 -6.11
N SER A 42 12.53 11.20 -5.59
CA SER A 42 12.45 10.38 -4.39
C SER A 42 11.94 11.15 -3.18
N LEU A 43 11.39 10.44 -2.20
CA LEU A 43 10.90 11.06 -0.96
C LEU A 43 12.01 11.84 -0.25
N VAL A 44 13.21 11.26 -0.12
CA VAL A 44 14.32 11.93 0.57
C VAL A 44 14.80 13.18 -0.17
N ALA A 45 14.77 13.18 -1.51
CA ALA A 45 15.07 14.38 -2.30
C ALA A 45 14.01 15.46 -2.10
N ARG A 46 12.73 15.10 -2.18
CA ARG A 46 11.60 16.04 -1.98
C ARG A 46 11.60 16.69 -0.61
N LEU A 47 11.99 15.94 0.42
CA LEU A 47 12.04 16.42 1.81
C LEU A 47 13.37 17.10 2.15
N ASN A 48 14.33 17.17 1.21
CA ASN A 48 15.68 17.65 1.43
C ASN A 48 16.31 17.03 2.70
N THR A 49 16.25 15.69 2.80
CA THR A 49 16.65 14.93 3.98
C THR A 49 17.47 13.69 3.63
N GLY A 50 18.05 13.03 4.64
CA GLY A 50 18.85 11.81 4.49
C GLY A 50 18.08 10.51 4.77
N VAL A 51 18.66 9.37 4.37
CA VAL A 51 18.08 8.02 4.59
C VAL A 51 17.93 7.67 6.08
N ASP A 52 18.71 8.30 6.96
CA ASP A 52 18.67 8.13 8.42
C ASP A 52 17.34 8.56 9.06
N TRP A 53 16.50 9.26 8.31
CA TRP A 53 15.15 9.63 8.74
C TRP A 53 14.13 8.50 8.61
N THR A 54 14.43 7.48 7.80
CA THR A 54 13.62 6.28 7.63
C THR A 54 13.92 5.26 8.74
N SER A 55 13.04 4.29 8.96
CA SER A 55 13.35 3.19 9.88
C SER A 55 14.48 2.29 9.32
N MET A 56 14.66 2.30 7.99
CA MET A 56 15.69 1.55 7.28
C MET A 56 17.10 2.08 7.55
N GLY A 57 17.27 3.41 7.69
CA GLY A 57 18.55 4.01 8.07
C GLY A 57 18.92 3.83 9.56
N ARG A 58 17.92 3.65 10.43
CA ARG A 58 18.14 3.57 11.90
C ARG A 58 18.31 2.18 12.47
N MET A 59 17.66 1.16 11.91
CA MET A 59 17.55 -0.14 12.59
C MET A 59 18.21 -1.30 11.87
N GLY A 60 18.54 -1.20 10.58
CA GLY A 60 18.80 -2.39 9.75
C GLY A 60 17.54 -3.27 9.71
N ALA A 61 16.98 -3.50 8.54
CA ALA A 61 15.72 -4.23 8.47
C ALA A 61 15.91 -5.64 9.08
N SER A 62 15.18 -5.98 10.14
CA SER A 62 15.20 -7.33 10.70
C SER A 62 13.76 -7.80 10.82
N GLY A 63 13.51 -9.00 10.27
CA GLY A 63 12.21 -9.65 10.22
C GLY A 63 11.98 -10.17 8.80
N GLY A 64 12.32 -11.45 8.59
CA GLY A 64 12.37 -12.07 7.27
C GLY A 64 11.05 -12.03 6.49
N ALA A 65 11.16 -12.19 5.18
CA ALA A 65 10.02 -12.26 4.28
C ALA A 65 9.11 -13.45 4.62
N PRO A 66 7.77 -13.30 4.49
CA PRO A 66 6.87 -14.43 4.66
C PRO A 66 7.09 -15.49 3.57
N GLU A 67 6.99 -16.76 3.98
CA GLU A 67 7.18 -17.94 3.12
C GLU A 67 6.10 -18.07 2.02
N ALA A 68 4.97 -17.36 2.18
CA ALA A 68 3.79 -17.45 1.30
C ALA A 68 4.02 -16.99 -0.15
N ALA A 69 5.10 -16.25 -0.43
CA ALA A 69 5.41 -15.74 -1.76
C ALA A 69 6.30 -16.67 -2.62
N ALA A 70 6.69 -17.84 -2.12
CA ALA A 70 7.56 -18.79 -2.83
C ALA A 70 6.83 -19.67 -3.89
N GLN A 71 5.63 -19.30 -4.34
CA GLN A 71 4.85 -20.13 -5.27
C GLN A 71 5.18 -19.79 -6.73
N ALA A 72 5.73 -20.77 -7.47
CA ALA A 72 6.11 -20.62 -8.88
C ALA A 72 4.93 -20.23 -9.79
N GLY A 73 5.07 -19.25 -10.68
CA GLY A 73 3.99 -18.72 -11.52
C GLY A 73 3.15 -17.62 -10.85
N TRP A 74 3.75 -16.90 -9.90
CA TRP A 74 3.18 -15.71 -9.26
C TRP A 74 2.97 -14.56 -10.25
N LEU A 75 3.69 -14.53 -11.38
CA LEU A 75 3.57 -13.47 -12.37
C LEU A 75 2.17 -13.46 -13.01
N GLU A 76 1.66 -14.64 -13.36
CA GLU A 76 0.33 -14.81 -13.94
C GLU A 76 -0.76 -14.88 -12.88
N ARG A 77 -0.49 -15.56 -11.75
CA ARG A 77 -1.50 -15.78 -10.72
C ARG A 77 -1.68 -14.61 -9.78
N GLY A 78 -0.70 -13.73 -9.63
CA GLY A 78 -0.74 -12.66 -8.63
C GLY A 78 -0.51 -13.14 -7.20
N PHE A 79 -0.95 -12.32 -6.25
CA PHE A 79 -0.68 -12.43 -4.82
C PHE A 79 -1.97 -12.28 -4.02
N ASP A 80 -2.13 -13.10 -2.99
CA ASP A 80 -3.16 -12.90 -1.97
C ASP A 80 -2.52 -12.23 -0.74
N LEU A 81 -2.79 -10.94 -0.55
CA LEU A 81 -2.17 -10.12 0.48
C LEU A 81 -3.08 -9.95 1.68
N THR A 82 -2.52 -10.05 2.89
CA THR A 82 -3.20 -9.63 4.13
C THR A 82 -2.95 -8.14 4.41
N GLY A 83 -3.66 -7.58 5.40
CA GLY A 83 -3.36 -6.25 5.91
C GLY A 83 -1.94 -6.10 6.47
N GLU A 84 -1.40 -7.19 7.02
CA GLU A 84 -0.01 -7.25 7.49
C GLU A 84 0.98 -7.20 6.31
N ASP A 85 0.71 -7.92 5.22
CA ASP A 85 1.54 -7.87 4.01
C ASP A 85 1.57 -6.48 3.39
N LEU A 86 0.39 -5.86 3.25
CA LEU A 86 0.29 -4.50 2.73
C LEU A 86 1.03 -3.50 3.61
N PHE A 87 0.94 -3.64 4.94
CA PHE A 87 1.71 -2.82 5.87
C PHE A 87 3.22 -3.08 5.74
N ARG A 88 3.63 -4.34 5.63
CA ARG A 88 5.02 -4.76 5.46
C ARG A 88 5.64 -4.17 4.20
N ILE A 89 4.93 -4.23 3.08
CA ILE A 89 5.37 -3.70 1.78
C ILE A 89 5.37 -2.16 1.81
N SER A 90 4.29 -1.55 2.30
CA SER A 90 4.01 -0.13 2.04
C SER A 90 4.40 0.83 3.17
N CYS A 91 4.42 0.34 4.41
CA CYS A 91 4.48 1.21 5.60
C CYS A 91 5.72 0.94 6.47
N ARG A 92 6.18 -0.31 6.52
CA ARG A 92 7.27 -0.77 7.41
C ARG A 92 8.57 0.02 7.23
N SER A 93 8.89 0.45 6.01
CA SER A 93 10.09 1.24 5.69
C SER A 93 10.24 2.50 6.56
N CYS A 94 9.14 3.14 6.92
CA CYS A 94 9.11 4.28 7.84
C CYS A 94 8.61 3.89 9.25
N HIS A 95 7.63 2.98 9.33
CA HIS A 95 6.93 2.70 10.58
C HIS A 95 7.54 1.57 11.43
N GLY A 96 8.55 0.88 10.91
CA GLY A 96 9.17 -0.28 11.53
C GLY A 96 8.28 -1.54 11.49
N PRO A 97 8.82 -2.71 11.88
CA PRO A 97 8.02 -3.92 11.98
C PRO A 97 6.90 -3.74 13.01
N ASN A 98 5.73 -4.32 12.73
CA ASN A 98 4.53 -4.26 13.59
C ASN A 98 4.15 -2.82 14.01
N ALA A 99 4.37 -1.84 13.13
CA ALA A 99 4.11 -0.43 13.38
C ALA A 99 4.77 0.14 14.65
N LYS A 100 5.89 -0.45 15.10
CA LYS A 100 6.55 -0.14 16.38
C LYS A 100 6.82 1.36 16.59
N THR A 101 7.16 2.10 15.55
CA THR A 101 7.46 3.55 15.68
C THR A 101 6.21 4.41 15.93
N ILE A 102 5.04 3.92 15.55
CA ILE A 102 3.74 4.59 15.74
C ILE A 102 2.83 3.88 16.72
N GLN A 103 3.25 2.75 17.29
CA GLN A 103 2.42 1.92 18.17
C GLN A 103 1.82 2.71 19.34
N LYS A 104 2.61 3.59 19.97
CA LYS A 104 2.14 4.45 21.08
C LYS A 104 1.07 5.47 20.65
N SER A 105 1.12 5.96 19.42
CA SER A 105 0.15 6.94 18.91
C SER A 105 -1.00 6.30 18.13
N LEU A 106 -0.87 5.02 17.74
CA LEU A 106 -1.86 4.32 16.92
C LEU A 106 -3.23 4.24 17.59
N ALA A 107 -3.30 3.96 18.89
CA ALA A 107 -4.56 3.94 19.63
C ALA A 107 -5.28 5.31 19.60
N GLY A 108 -4.53 6.41 19.77
CA GLY A 108 -5.06 7.78 19.68
C GLY A 108 -5.47 8.19 18.27
N ILE A 109 -4.71 7.77 17.25
CA ILE A 109 -5.05 8.02 15.83
C ILE A 109 -6.33 7.26 15.46
N LEU A 110 -6.46 6.01 15.90
CA LEU A 110 -7.60 5.14 15.60
C LEU A 110 -8.81 5.37 16.52
N GLY A 111 -8.70 6.26 17.52
CA GLY A 111 -9.75 6.52 18.49
C GLY A 111 -10.13 5.29 19.33
N ILE A 112 -9.18 4.38 19.56
CA ILE A 112 -9.39 3.15 20.32
C ILE A 112 -9.23 3.46 21.81
N GLY A 113 -10.14 2.94 22.64
CA GLY A 113 -10.03 3.01 24.10
C GLY A 113 -10.13 4.42 24.68
N GLY A 114 -10.71 5.38 23.96
CA GLY A 114 -10.82 6.78 24.43
C GLY A 114 -9.53 7.59 24.33
N ALA A 115 -8.49 7.06 23.69
CA ALA A 115 -7.24 7.79 23.45
C ALA A 115 -7.47 8.96 22.50
N THR A 116 -6.96 10.14 22.86
CA THR A 116 -7.05 11.35 22.03
C THR A 116 -5.97 11.36 20.95
N PRO A 117 -6.25 11.93 19.76
CA PRO A 117 -5.23 12.19 18.76
C PRO A 117 -4.07 13.03 19.32
N PRO A 118 -2.85 12.92 18.75
CA PRO A 118 -1.73 13.78 19.14
C PRO A 118 -2.09 15.28 19.03
N PRO A 119 -1.63 16.13 19.96
CA PRO A 119 -1.87 17.58 19.89
C PRO A 119 -1.41 18.15 18.56
N GLY A 120 -2.25 18.97 17.92
CA GLY A 120 -1.95 19.58 16.61
C GLY A 120 -2.33 18.74 15.39
N SER A 121 -3.00 17.58 15.55
CA SER A 121 -3.54 16.85 14.41
C SER A 121 -4.71 17.60 13.77
N GLN A 122 -4.52 18.11 12.55
CA GLN A 122 -5.62 18.66 11.74
C GLN A 122 -6.50 17.57 11.10
N THR A 123 -6.10 16.31 11.22
CA THR A 123 -6.83 15.14 10.73
C THR A 123 -7.99 14.80 11.68
N PRO A 124 -9.19 14.44 11.16
CA PRO A 124 -10.23 13.83 11.97
C PRO A 124 -9.67 12.64 12.76
N GLY A 125 -10.06 12.46 14.02
CA GLY A 125 -9.69 11.25 14.77
C GLY A 125 -10.35 9.99 14.20
N GLY A 126 -9.87 8.81 14.59
CA GLY A 126 -10.47 7.54 14.19
C GLY A 126 -10.06 7.06 12.80
N GLU A 127 -10.82 6.10 12.27
CA GLU A 127 -10.56 5.49 10.96
C GLU A 127 -10.48 6.51 9.82
N LEU A 128 -11.36 7.52 9.84
CA LEU A 128 -11.38 8.59 8.84
C LEU A 128 -10.07 9.39 8.81
N GLY A 129 -9.43 9.56 9.97
CA GLY A 129 -8.10 10.16 10.07
C GLY A 129 -7.03 9.36 9.36
N VAL A 130 -7.04 8.04 9.56
CA VAL A 130 -6.09 7.12 8.90
C VAL A 130 -6.31 7.13 7.39
N ARG A 131 -7.56 7.02 6.94
CA ARG A 131 -7.91 7.11 5.50
C ARG A 131 -7.45 8.44 4.90
N HIS A 132 -7.73 9.55 5.57
CA HIS A 132 -7.29 10.87 5.13
C HIS A 132 -5.77 10.95 5.02
N ARG A 133 -5.04 10.42 6.02
CA ARG A 133 -3.57 10.42 6.04
C ARG A 133 -2.97 9.54 4.95
N LEU A 134 -3.57 8.39 4.65
CA LEU A 134 -3.17 7.54 3.53
C LEU A 134 -3.42 8.25 2.19
N MET A 135 -4.57 8.92 2.04
CA MET A 135 -4.93 9.60 0.79
C MET A 135 -4.14 10.89 0.51
N LYS A 136 -3.91 11.71 1.53
CA LYS A 136 -3.27 13.03 1.38
C LYS A 136 -1.80 13.04 1.79
N GLY A 137 -1.34 12.00 2.48
CA GLY A 137 -0.07 12.04 3.17
C GLY A 137 -0.08 13.05 4.32
N GLY A 138 1.11 13.45 4.75
CA GLY A 138 1.32 14.64 5.55
C GLY A 138 2.74 15.16 5.40
N MET A 139 3.26 15.84 6.43
CA MET A 139 4.55 16.54 6.31
C MET A 139 5.70 15.65 5.81
N ILE A 140 5.78 14.41 6.31
CA ILE A 140 6.84 13.44 5.96
C ILE A 140 6.27 12.19 5.30
N MET A 141 5.02 11.84 5.61
CA MET A 141 4.37 10.65 5.07
C MET A 141 3.84 10.96 3.67
N PRO A 142 4.27 10.24 2.61
CA PRO A 142 3.74 10.47 1.28
C PRO A 142 2.25 10.09 1.19
N ALA A 143 1.59 10.54 0.14
CA ALA A 143 0.28 10.03 -0.23
C ALA A 143 0.42 8.62 -0.83
N PHE A 144 -0.51 7.74 -0.48
CA PHE A 144 -0.61 6.35 -0.93
C PHE A 144 -1.77 6.20 -1.93
N ALA A 145 -1.85 7.11 -2.90
CA ALA A 145 -2.92 7.09 -3.92
C ALA A 145 -2.92 5.83 -4.81
N HIS A 146 -1.85 5.04 -4.76
CA HIS A 146 -1.72 3.74 -5.42
C HIS A 146 -2.39 2.59 -4.63
N LEU A 147 -2.78 2.80 -3.37
CA LEU A 147 -3.58 1.82 -2.63
C LEU A 147 -5.06 1.92 -3.02
N ARG A 148 -5.69 0.77 -3.21
CA ARG A 148 -7.13 0.62 -3.46
C ARG A 148 -7.94 0.64 -2.16
N GLY A 149 -9.25 0.82 -2.29
CA GLY A 149 -10.16 0.88 -1.13
C GLY A 149 -10.08 -0.35 -0.22
N ASP A 150 -10.15 -1.54 -0.80
CA ASP A 150 -10.02 -2.84 -0.08
C ASP A 150 -8.61 -3.05 0.53
N GLU A 151 -7.55 -2.52 -0.08
CA GLU A 151 -6.21 -2.50 0.53
C GLU A 151 -6.13 -1.58 1.74
N VAL A 152 -6.70 -0.37 1.61
CA VAL A 152 -6.79 0.59 2.71
C VAL A 152 -7.57 -0.02 3.88
N ASP A 153 -8.67 -0.73 3.59
CA ASP A 153 -9.49 -1.42 4.57
C ASP A 153 -8.69 -2.53 5.29
N ALA A 154 -7.96 -3.36 4.53
CA ALA A 154 -7.12 -4.43 5.07
C ALA A 154 -6.00 -3.87 5.98
N VAL A 155 -5.32 -2.80 5.56
CA VAL A 155 -4.28 -2.15 6.37
C VAL A 155 -4.86 -1.55 7.65
N ILE A 156 -6.01 -0.89 7.58
CA ILE A 156 -6.69 -0.33 8.76
C ILE A 156 -7.08 -1.44 9.75
N ALA A 157 -7.58 -2.57 9.25
CA ALA A 157 -7.90 -3.72 10.08
C ALA A 157 -6.66 -4.25 10.82
N TYR A 158 -5.52 -4.37 10.12
CA TYR A 158 -4.25 -4.73 10.73
C TYR A 158 -3.78 -3.71 11.79
N LEU A 159 -3.82 -2.41 11.47
CA LEU A 159 -3.42 -1.35 12.41
C LEU A 159 -4.27 -1.34 13.68
N ARG A 160 -5.58 -1.64 13.58
CA ARG A 160 -6.46 -1.80 14.75
C ARG A 160 -6.06 -2.97 15.63
N ALA A 161 -5.68 -4.08 15.03
CA ALA A 161 -5.22 -5.25 15.77
C ALA A 161 -3.95 -4.94 16.56
N VAL A 162 -2.95 -4.35 15.89
CA VAL A 162 -1.70 -3.90 16.51
C VAL A 162 -1.96 -2.88 17.62
N ALA A 163 -2.86 -1.92 17.41
CA ALA A 163 -3.17 -0.89 18.40
C ALA A 163 -3.94 -1.41 19.63
N SER A 164 -4.65 -2.53 19.50
CA SER A 164 -5.45 -3.12 20.57
C SER A 164 -4.72 -4.21 21.35
N ASP A 165 -3.46 -4.51 20.97
CA ASP A 165 -2.71 -5.71 21.41
C ASP A 165 -3.53 -7.01 21.29
N LYS A 166 -4.51 -7.03 20.36
CA LYS A 166 -5.34 -8.19 20.06
C LYS A 166 -4.79 -8.86 18.81
N ALA A 167 -4.86 -10.19 18.77
CA ALA A 167 -4.68 -10.90 17.51
C ALA A 167 -5.64 -10.30 16.47
N ALA A 168 -5.11 -9.96 15.30
CA ALA A 168 -5.95 -9.48 14.23
C ALA A 168 -7.01 -10.54 13.93
N PRO A 169 -8.30 -10.17 13.80
CA PRO A 169 -9.22 -11.07 13.13
C PRO A 169 -8.60 -11.43 11.78
N THR A 170 -8.84 -12.65 11.29
CA THR A 170 -8.34 -13.12 9.99
C THR A 170 -8.68 -12.06 8.96
N SER A 171 -7.68 -11.28 8.56
CA SER A 171 -7.92 -10.16 7.67
C SER A 171 -8.30 -10.72 6.31
N PRO A 172 -9.35 -10.21 5.66
CA PRO A 172 -9.68 -10.62 4.31
C PRO A 172 -8.42 -10.52 3.45
N LYS A 173 -8.11 -11.60 2.74
CA LYS A 173 -7.03 -11.55 1.75
C LYS A 173 -7.53 -10.74 0.56
N VAL A 174 -6.72 -9.78 0.12
CA VAL A 174 -6.98 -9.03 -1.11
C VAL A 174 -6.11 -9.58 -2.22
N HIS A 175 -6.73 -9.95 -3.32
CA HIS A 175 -6.04 -10.50 -4.47
C HIS A 175 -5.48 -9.39 -5.36
N ARG A 176 -4.22 -9.49 -5.78
CA ARG A 176 -3.53 -8.49 -6.61
C ARG A 176 -2.68 -9.10 -7.71
N SER A 177 -2.64 -8.43 -8.86
CA SER A 177 -1.74 -8.79 -9.94
C SER A 177 -0.28 -8.53 -9.53
N ALA A 178 0.64 -9.24 -10.18
CA ALA A 178 2.06 -9.00 -9.99
C ALA A 178 2.49 -7.56 -10.31
N ALA A 179 1.92 -6.95 -11.34
CA ALA A 179 2.20 -5.56 -11.68
C ALA A 179 1.81 -4.58 -10.55
N HIS A 180 0.67 -4.83 -9.89
CA HIS A 180 0.22 -4.01 -8.76
C HIS A 180 1.13 -4.19 -7.54
N VAL A 181 1.51 -5.43 -7.21
CA VAL A 181 2.47 -5.69 -6.13
C VAL A 181 3.83 -5.04 -6.41
N GLY A 182 4.30 -5.11 -7.66
CA GLY A 182 5.51 -4.41 -8.09
C GLY A 182 5.41 -2.90 -7.93
N GLU A 183 4.25 -2.30 -8.25
CA GLU A 183 3.99 -0.88 -7.99
C GLU A 183 4.07 -0.54 -6.50
N LEU A 184 3.43 -1.35 -5.63
CA LEU A 184 3.48 -1.16 -4.19
C LEU A 184 4.92 -1.16 -3.67
N VAL A 185 5.71 -2.17 -4.07
CA VAL A 185 7.13 -2.29 -3.68
C VAL A 185 7.92 -1.08 -4.17
N VAL A 186 7.82 -0.73 -5.45
CA VAL A 186 8.64 0.35 -6.01
C VAL A 186 8.27 1.71 -5.42
N LYS A 187 6.98 2.05 -5.35
CA LYS A 187 6.54 3.38 -4.89
C LYS A 187 6.71 3.56 -3.38
N ALA A 188 6.55 2.49 -2.59
CA ALA A 188 6.59 2.59 -1.14
C ALA A 188 7.95 2.25 -0.51
N ALA A 189 8.82 1.52 -1.22
CA ALA A 189 10.15 1.15 -0.72
C ALA A 189 11.29 1.77 -1.54
N CYS A 190 11.26 1.65 -2.87
CA CYS A 190 12.39 2.07 -3.71
C CYS A 190 12.41 3.59 -3.94
N GLN A 191 11.26 4.20 -4.26
CA GLN A 191 11.12 5.65 -4.47
C GLN A 191 11.31 6.48 -3.19
N ILE A 192 11.56 5.84 -2.04
CA ILE A 192 12.04 6.57 -0.87
C ILE A 192 13.40 7.21 -1.18
N CYS A 193 14.30 6.46 -1.83
CA CYS A 193 15.69 6.87 -2.07
C CYS A 193 16.00 7.16 -3.54
N HIS A 194 15.42 6.36 -4.44
CA HIS A 194 15.69 6.41 -5.88
C HIS A 194 14.73 7.34 -6.59
N ASP A 195 15.26 8.33 -7.30
CA ASP A 195 14.45 9.17 -8.19
C ASP A 195 13.93 8.29 -9.34
N ALA A 196 12.76 8.61 -9.88
CA ALA A 196 12.21 7.89 -11.03
C ALA A 196 13.14 8.00 -12.24
N THR A 197 13.56 9.23 -12.55
CA THR A 197 14.41 9.58 -13.67
C THR A 197 15.61 10.43 -13.22
N PRO A 198 16.72 10.47 -13.97
CA PRO A 198 17.87 11.29 -13.62
C PRO A 198 17.52 12.79 -13.47
N GLY A 199 18.14 13.46 -12.48
CA GLY A 199 18.42 14.90 -12.59
C GLY A 199 17.29 15.89 -12.32
N VAL A 200 16.22 15.55 -11.59
CA VAL A 200 15.14 16.53 -11.34
C VAL A 200 15.35 17.36 -10.06
N THR A 201 16.00 16.83 -9.02
CA THR A 201 16.01 17.50 -7.68
C THR A 201 17.32 17.48 -6.91
N ARG A 202 18.37 16.77 -7.36
CA ARG A 202 19.67 16.74 -6.67
C ARG A 202 20.77 17.36 -7.55
N PRO A 203 21.57 18.31 -7.04
CA PRO A 203 22.72 18.84 -7.74
C PRO A 203 23.67 17.74 -8.22
N ALA A 204 24.24 17.92 -9.41
CA ALA A 204 25.27 17.02 -9.94
C ALA A 204 26.45 16.94 -8.95
N GLY A 205 26.77 15.73 -8.48
CA GLY A 205 27.81 15.47 -7.48
C GLY A 205 27.30 15.03 -6.10
N GLU A 206 26.01 15.22 -5.78
CA GLU A 206 25.43 14.85 -4.48
C GLU A 206 24.64 13.52 -4.50
N SER A 207 24.33 12.98 -5.68
CA SER A 207 23.53 11.76 -5.81
C SER A 207 24.26 10.65 -6.58
N MET A 208 24.91 9.77 -5.85
CA MET A 208 25.39 8.46 -6.35
C MET A 208 24.28 7.39 -6.32
N VAL A 209 23.05 7.76 -5.98
CA VAL A 209 21.89 6.85 -6.01
C VAL A 209 21.39 6.72 -7.45
N VAL A 210 21.45 5.50 -7.99
CA VAL A 210 21.01 5.19 -9.36
C VAL A 210 19.51 5.47 -9.53
N PRO A 211 19.06 6.17 -10.58
CA PRO A 211 17.63 6.34 -10.88
C PRO A 211 16.94 5.00 -11.19
N LEU A 212 15.65 4.90 -10.90
CA LEU A 212 14.86 3.70 -11.19
C LEU A 212 14.88 3.34 -12.67
N ALA A 213 14.84 4.35 -13.56
CA ALA A 213 14.84 4.17 -15.00
C ALA A 213 16.08 3.42 -15.55
N GLU A 214 17.17 3.42 -14.78
CA GLU A 214 18.43 2.80 -15.20
C GLU A 214 18.62 1.37 -14.66
N MET A 215 17.79 0.93 -13.72
CA MET A 215 18.00 -0.34 -13.01
C MET A 215 17.81 -1.55 -13.94
N THR A 216 16.69 -1.61 -14.66
CA THR A 216 16.35 -2.73 -15.55
C THR A 216 17.22 -2.79 -16.80
N ALA A 217 17.86 -1.67 -17.16
CA ALA A 217 18.85 -1.62 -18.24
C ALA A 217 20.23 -2.16 -17.83
N LYS A 218 20.57 -2.08 -16.53
CA LYS A 218 21.90 -2.44 -16.00
C LYS A 218 21.95 -3.82 -15.35
N ASP A 219 20.86 -4.23 -14.72
CA ASP A 219 20.80 -5.44 -13.92
C ASP A 219 19.81 -6.46 -14.51
N SER A 220 20.17 -7.74 -14.43
CA SER A 220 19.22 -8.84 -14.60
C SER A 220 18.25 -8.88 -13.40
N ALA A 221 17.12 -9.59 -13.54
CA ALA A 221 16.18 -9.79 -12.45
C ALA A 221 16.85 -10.39 -11.20
N SER A 222 17.72 -11.41 -11.36
CA SER A 222 18.40 -12.05 -10.24
C SER A 222 19.42 -11.13 -9.57
N THR A 223 20.16 -10.32 -10.35
CA THR A 223 21.08 -9.32 -9.81
C THR A 223 20.32 -8.22 -9.06
N PHE A 224 19.18 -7.76 -9.59
CA PHE A 224 18.30 -6.81 -8.93
C PHE A 224 17.81 -7.35 -7.58
N VAL A 225 17.22 -8.56 -7.57
CA VAL A 225 16.72 -9.20 -6.34
C VAL A 225 17.84 -9.32 -5.31
N HIS A 226 19.00 -9.82 -5.71
CA HIS A 226 20.13 -10.00 -4.80
C HIS A 226 20.60 -8.67 -4.20
N LYS A 227 20.77 -7.63 -5.02
CA LYS A 227 21.13 -6.28 -4.54
C LYS A 227 20.12 -5.77 -3.53
N VAL A 228 18.82 -5.87 -3.83
CA VAL A 228 17.76 -5.36 -2.93
C VAL A 228 17.72 -6.13 -1.61
N GLN A 229 17.86 -7.46 -1.64
CA GLN A 229 17.85 -8.28 -0.43
C GLN A 229 19.11 -8.12 0.42
N SER A 230 20.28 -7.97 -0.19
CA SER A 230 21.56 -7.86 0.54
C SER A 230 21.93 -6.41 0.88
N GLY A 231 21.24 -5.43 0.29
CA GLY A 231 21.62 -4.03 0.36
C GLY A 231 22.93 -3.76 -0.38
N PHE A 232 23.44 -2.53 -0.23
CA PHE A 232 24.72 -2.13 -0.77
C PHE A 232 25.42 -1.20 0.22
N THR A 233 26.63 -1.58 0.64
CA THR A 233 27.56 -0.69 1.32
C THR A 233 28.64 -0.30 0.32
N PRO A 234 28.96 1.01 0.18
CA PRO A 234 29.99 1.43 -0.75
C PRO A 234 31.37 1.15 -0.16
N SER A 235 32.38 1.11 -1.03
CA SER A 235 33.78 1.03 -0.64
C SER A 235 34.17 2.15 0.36
N PRO A 236 35.12 1.88 1.28
CA PRO A 236 35.64 2.91 2.19
C PRO A 236 36.15 4.12 1.41
N GLY A 237 35.70 5.33 1.74
CA GLY A 237 36.23 6.58 1.15
C GLY A 237 35.21 7.56 0.57
N LEU A 238 33.93 7.17 0.44
CA LEU A 238 32.86 8.08 0.01
C LEU A 238 32.18 8.74 1.23
N THR A 239 32.15 10.07 1.27
CA THR A 239 31.47 10.86 2.30
C THR A 239 30.37 11.73 1.68
N PRO A 240 29.09 11.56 2.07
CA PRO A 240 28.57 10.56 3.01
C PRO A 240 28.53 9.14 2.39
N PRO A 241 28.61 8.07 3.19
CA PRO A 241 28.54 6.70 2.69
C PRO A 241 27.18 6.44 2.04
N GLN A 242 27.20 6.19 0.72
CA GLN A 242 26.07 5.73 -0.09
C GLN A 242 25.59 4.33 0.33
N ARG A 243 24.67 4.24 1.29
CA ARG A 243 24.12 2.95 1.72
C ARG A 243 22.74 2.70 1.14
N MET A 244 22.58 1.56 0.47
CA MET A 244 21.27 0.97 0.23
C MET A 244 20.97 -0.01 1.37
N PRO A 245 19.89 0.18 2.15
CA PRO A 245 19.51 -0.78 3.17
C PRO A 245 19.14 -2.12 2.52
N HIS A 246 19.23 -3.19 3.29
CA HIS A 246 18.71 -4.49 2.88
C HIS A 246 17.20 -4.57 3.11
N PHE A 247 16.51 -5.25 2.20
CA PHE A 247 15.05 -5.44 2.22
C PHE A 247 14.72 -6.94 2.34
N ASP A 248 15.32 -7.61 3.32
CA ASP A 248 15.14 -9.04 3.61
C ASP A 248 13.70 -9.44 3.98
N TYR A 249 12.85 -8.45 4.28
CA TYR A 249 11.43 -8.60 4.54
C TYR A 249 10.56 -8.62 3.28
N LEU A 250 11.14 -8.33 2.12
CA LEU A 250 10.52 -8.52 0.82
C LEU A 250 10.93 -9.89 0.29
N SER A 251 9.94 -10.66 -0.14
CA SER A 251 10.17 -11.96 -0.73
C SER A 251 10.79 -11.85 -2.12
N VAL A 252 11.39 -12.94 -2.60
CA VAL A 252 11.93 -13.02 -3.96
C VAL A 252 10.85 -12.69 -5.00
N ALA A 253 9.66 -13.27 -4.90
CA ALA A 253 8.58 -13.02 -5.85
C ALA A 253 8.08 -11.56 -5.84
N GLU A 254 8.02 -10.90 -4.69
CA GLU A 254 7.68 -9.47 -4.62
C GLU A 254 8.75 -8.60 -5.29
N LEU A 255 10.03 -8.96 -5.15
CA LEU A 255 11.14 -8.26 -5.79
C LEU A 255 11.22 -8.52 -7.30
N GLU A 256 10.95 -9.75 -7.73
CA GLU A 256 10.80 -10.05 -9.15
C GLU A 256 9.58 -9.32 -9.75
N ALA A 257 8.48 -9.20 -9.00
CA ALA A 257 7.32 -8.42 -9.40
C ALA A 257 7.67 -6.93 -9.55
N ALA A 258 8.49 -6.38 -8.65
CA ALA A 258 9.01 -5.02 -8.76
C ALA A 258 9.88 -4.84 -10.02
N TYR A 259 10.76 -5.80 -10.33
CA TYR A 259 11.56 -5.78 -11.56
C TYR A 259 10.69 -5.83 -12.83
N ALA A 260 9.70 -6.74 -12.85
CA ALA A 260 8.75 -6.87 -13.95
C ALA A 260 7.92 -5.59 -14.13
N TYR A 261 7.47 -4.98 -13.04
CA TYR A 261 6.77 -3.70 -13.05
C TYR A 261 7.65 -2.58 -13.63
N LEU A 262 8.90 -2.41 -13.19
CA LEU A 262 9.81 -1.40 -13.74
C LEU A 262 10.08 -1.59 -15.24
N THR A 263 10.04 -2.84 -15.70
CA THR A 263 10.21 -3.18 -17.12
C THR A 263 8.96 -2.83 -17.94
N ALA A 264 7.76 -3.14 -17.41
CA ALA A 264 6.50 -2.92 -18.10
C ALA A 264 5.98 -1.47 -17.99
N TYR A 265 6.34 -0.76 -16.92
CA TYR A 265 5.91 0.60 -16.59
C TYR A 265 7.15 1.47 -16.34
N PRO A 266 7.88 1.84 -17.42
CA PRO A 266 9.16 2.54 -17.30
C PRO A 266 8.98 3.86 -16.52
N PRO A 267 9.89 4.17 -15.57
CA PRO A 267 9.84 5.39 -14.78
C PRO A 267 9.84 6.67 -15.65
N ALA A 268 9.08 7.68 -15.22
CA ALA A 268 8.90 8.93 -15.96
C ALA A 268 9.23 10.19 -15.12
N PRO A 269 9.48 11.36 -15.73
CA PRO A 269 9.55 12.63 -15.02
C PRO A 269 8.21 12.96 -14.33
N ALA A 270 8.23 13.83 -13.32
CA ALA A 270 6.98 14.34 -12.74
C ALA A 270 6.23 15.22 -13.76
N HIS A 271 4.90 15.10 -13.78
CA HIS A 271 4.00 15.98 -14.53
C HIS A 271 3.63 17.26 -13.76
#